data_AF-X1UT89-F1
#
_entry.id   AF-X1UT89-F1
#
_cell.length_a   1.000
_cell.length_b   1.000
_cell.length_c   1.000
_cell.angle_alpha   90.00
_cell.angle_beta   90.00
_cell.angle_gamma   90.00
#
_symmetry.space_group_name_H-M   'P 1'
#
loop_
_entity.id
_entity.type
_entity.pdbx_description
1 polymer ?
#
loop_
_entity_poly.entity_id
_entity_poly.type
_entity_poly.pdbx_seq_one_letter_code
_entity_poly.pdbx_strand_id
1 'polypeptide(L)'
;LSLILIFSAPVLDPANPIPVMLWLLLSLFLFDLFATLVDVHTSILRADKFRTETERRKYAGFFAFFDMIAMVLGMMLPPLLLFFADPRLSYMVMAAIIALIAIIFGIMFVGKGAREDKIIIDRYYSKEYKRLNVLKGLWLVIKQKSFMILYISYVLFLAASSIAIAMVAYLSTFILQSTDPDAMIIFLAFFLMGALISIPVWLKLLKKVNDNKKIYVIGSFVTVAVYMLLTFFQTDIDLMIIMFLV
;
A
#
# COMPACT_ATOMS: atom_id res chain seq x y z
N LEU A 1 12.17 1.59 -13.59
CA LEU A 1 12.25 2.16 -14.95
C LEU A 1 10.90 2.72 -15.41
N SER A 2 9.80 1.97 -15.36
CA SER A 2 8.45 2.49 -15.64
C SER A 2 8.07 3.72 -14.80
N LEU A 3 8.43 3.73 -13.51
CA LEU A 3 8.25 4.89 -12.63
C LEU A 3 8.94 6.16 -13.16
N ILE A 4 10.15 6.04 -13.72
CA ILE A 4 10.88 7.19 -14.25
C ILE A 4 10.13 7.78 -15.44
N LEU A 5 9.55 6.93 -16.32
CA LEU A 5 8.79 7.38 -17.48
C LEU A 5 7.57 8.26 -17.11
N ILE A 6 6.93 7.99 -15.97
CA ILE A 6 5.80 8.81 -15.49
C ILE A 6 6.26 10.23 -15.17
N PHE A 7 7.42 10.37 -14.50
CA PHE A 7 7.92 11.66 -14.02
C PHE A 7 8.92 12.34 -14.98
N SER A 8 9.28 11.70 -16.08
CA SER A 8 10.20 12.22 -17.11
C SER A 8 9.46 12.55 -18.41
N ALA A 9 8.33 13.26 -18.33
CA ALA A 9 7.55 13.63 -19.51
C ALA A 9 8.42 14.41 -20.52
N PRO A 10 8.36 14.09 -21.84
CA PRO A 10 9.11 14.80 -22.87
C PRO A 10 8.62 16.25 -23.03
N VAL A 11 9.46 17.12 -23.60
CA VAL A 11 9.01 18.46 -23.99
C VAL A 11 8.10 18.29 -25.21
N LEU A 12 6.81 18.56 -25.03
CA LEU A 12 5.80 18.44 -26.06
C LEU A 12 5.14 19.79 -26.27
N ASP A 13 4.70 20.05 -27.49
CA ASP A 13 4.00 21.28 -27.85
C ASP A 13 2.69 21.41 -27.07
N PRO A 14 2.50 22.47 -26.26
CA PRO A 14 1.26 22.70 -25.51
C PRO A 14 0.02 22.82 -26.40
N ALA A 15 0.19 23.17 -27.68
CA ALA A 15 -0.91 23.30 -28.62
C ALA A 15 -1.53 21.95 -29.03
N ASN A 16 -0.79 20.85 -28.89
CA ASN A 16 -1.28 19.52 -29.21
C ASN A 16 -1.30 18.62 -27.95
N PRO A 17 -2.49 18.36 -27.36
CA PRO A 17 -2.58 17.54 -26.15
C PRO A 17 -2.42 16.04 -26.41
N ILE A 18 -2.52 15.58 -27.67
CA ILE A 18 -2.55 14.15 -28.01
C ILE A 18 -1.24 13.44 -27.62
N PRO A 19 -0.04 13.97 -27.93
CA PRO A 19 1.22 13.32 -27.54
C PRO A 19 1.39 13.22 -26.02
N VAL A 20 0.94 14.23 -25.26
CA VAL A 20 1.02 14.22 -23.79
C VAL A 20 0.09 13.15 -23.22
N MET A 21 -1.13 13.06 -23.74
CA MET A 21 -2.11 12.04 -23.36
C MET A 21 -1.59 10.62 -23.65
N LEU A 22 -1.06 10.38 -24.86
CA LEU A 22 -0.54 9.07 -25.24
C LEU A 22 0.67 8.67 -24.38
N TRP A 23 1.56 9.61 -24.08
CA TRP A 23 2.68 9.38 -23.18
C TRP A 23 2.21 8.99 -21.78
N LEU A 24 1.26 9.74 -21.21
CA LEU A 24 0.73 9.47 -19.89
C LEU A 24 0.04 8.10 -19.83
N LEU A 25 -0.82 7.79 -20.81
CA LEU A 25 -1.50 6.49 -20.88
C LEU A 25 -0.51 5.33 -20.98
N LEU A 26 0.50 5.44 -21.84
CA LEU A 26 1.50 4.39 -22.01
C LEU A 26 2.35 4.20 -20.75
N SER A 27 2.82 5.30 -20.15
CA SER A 27 3.65 5.25 -18.94
C SER A 27 2.90 4.68 -17.73
N LEU A 28 1.63 5.08 -17.54
CA LEU A 28 0.75 4.51 -16.51
C LEU A 28 0.47 3.02 -16.77
N PHE A 29 0.11 2.65 -18.00
CA PHE A 29 -0.14 1.25 -18.35
C PHE A 29 1.08 0.36 -18.06
N LEU A 30 2.28 0.81 -18.45
CA LEU A 30 3.51 0.07 -18.19
C LEU A 30 3.78 -0.04 -16.69
N PHE A 31 3.57 1.04 -15.94
CA PHE A 31 3.76 1.03 -14.49
C PHE A 31 2.80 0.04 -13.83
N ASP A 32 1.50 0.10 -14.12
CA ASP A 32 0.49 -0.77 -13.54
C ASP A 32 0.69 -2.23 -13.93
N LEU A 33 1.09 -2.50 -15.18
CA LEU A 33 1.40 -3.84 -15.65
C LEU A 33 2.53 -4.47 -14.82
N PHE A 34 3.66 -3.77 -14.66
CA PHE A 34 4.80 -4.29 -13.90
C PHE A 34 4.52 -4.36 -12.40
N ALA A 35 3.82 -3.36 -11.85
CA ALA A 35 3.41 -3.35 -10.45
C ALA A 35 2.50 -4.56 -10.13
N THR A 36 1.52 -4.82 -10.99
CA THR A 36 0.60 -5.97 -10.84
C THR A 36 1.34 -7.30 -10.97
N LEU A 37 2.28 -7.43 -11.92
CA LEU A 37 3.10 -8.63 -12.05
C LEU A 37 3.87 -8.92 -10.77
N VAL A 38 4.48 -7.91 -10.15
CA VAL A 38 5.19 -8.10 -8.87
C VAL A 38 4.21 -8.43 -7.74
N ASP A 39 3.15 -7.66 -7.57
CA ASP A 39 2.25 -7.81 -6.43
C ASP A 39 1.54 -9.17 -6.42
N VAL A 40 1.00 -9.61 -7.56
CA VAL A 40 0.32 -10.91 -7.68
C VAL A 40 1.27 -12.07 -7.39
N HIS A 41 2.48 -12.07 -7.98
CA HIS A 41 3.42 -13.16 -7.78
C HIS A 41 3.94 -13.20 -6.33
N THR A 42 4.22 -12.04 -5.73
CA THR A 42 4.66 -12.01 -4.33
C THR A 42 3.55 -12.44 -3.38
N SER A 43 2.30 -12.07 -3.64
CA SER A 43 1.15 -12.45 -2.83
C SER A 43 0.90 -13.96 -2.84
N ILE A 44 1.01 -14.61 -4.01
CA ILE A 44 0.90 -16.07 -4.14
C ILE A 44 2.05 -16.76 -3.39
N LEU A 45 3.28 -16.30 -3.61
CA LEU A 45 4.47 -16.89 -3.00
C LEU A 45 4.42 -16.86 -1.47
N ARG A 46 3.86 -15.80 -0.87
CA ARG A 46 3.67 -15.70 0.60
C ARG A 46 2.83 -16.86 1.14
N ALA A 47 1.73 -17.20 0.46
CA ALA A 47 0.82 -18.25 0.90
C ALA A 47 1.46 -19.65 0.84
N ASP A 48 2.33 -19.88 -0.14
CA ASP A 48 3.04 -21.16 -0.34
C ASP A 48 4.27 -21.33 0.58
N LYS A 49 4.94 -20.23 0.89
CA LYS A 49 6.13 -20.20 1.75
C LYS A 49 5.78 -20.31 3.24
N PHE A 50 4.72 -19.63 3.69
CA PHE A 50 4.23 -19.72 5.06
C PHE A 50 3.00 -20.62 5.10
N ARG A 51 3.16 -21.88 5.53
CA ARG A 51 2.14 -22.92 5.36
C ARG A 51 1.24 -23.06 6.57
N THR A 52 1.83 -22.95 7.76
CA THR A 52 1.10 -23.09 9.01
C THR A 52 0.42 -21.77 9.40
N GLU A 53 -0.69 -21.86 10.13
CA GLU A 53 -1.38 -20.67 10.62
C GLU A 53 -0.49 -19.83 11.56
N THR A 54 0.34 -20.50 12.36
CA THR A 54 1.27 -19.85 13.30
C THR A 54 2.35 -19.06 12.56
N GLU A 55 2.94 -19.63 11.51
CA GLU A 55 3.89 -18.93 10.63
C GLU A 55 3.24 -17.75 9.93
N ARG A 56 2.02 -17.93 9.38
CA ARG A 56 1.27 -16.87 8.71
C ARG A 56 0.94 -15.72 9.65
N ARG A 57 0.53 -16.00 10.89
CA ARG A 57 0.28 -14.97 11.92
C ARG A 57 1.55 -14.20 12.27
N LYS A 58 2.70 -14.89 12.40
CA LYS A 58 3.99 -14.24 12.67
C LYS A 58 4.42 -13.35 11.50
N TYR A 59 4.32 -13.87 10.27
CA TYR A 59 4.61 -13.12 9.06
C TYR A 59 3.71 -11.90 8.92
N ALA A 60 2.39 -12.04 9.11
CA ALA A 60 1.43 -10.94 9.01
C ALA A 60 1.76 -9.79 9.96
N GLY A 61 2.23 -10.07 11.18
CA GLY A 61 2.67 -9.04 12.12
C GLY A 61 3.89 -8.24 11.63
N PHE A 62 4.92 -8.93 11.11
CA PHE A 62 6.09 -8.25 10.52
C PHE A 62 5.73 -7.51 9.24
N PHE A 63 4.91 -8.13 8.39
CA PHE A 63 4.45 -7.54 7.14
C PHE A 63 3.69 -6.24 7.42
N ALA A 64 2.68 -6.26 8.29
CA ALA A 64 1.92 -5.05 8.64
C ALA A 64 2.80 -3.93 9.20
N PHE A 65 3.82 -4.27 9.99
CA PHE A 65 4.76 -3.29 10.54
C PHE A 65 5.57 -2.61 9.43
N PHE A 66 6.19 -3.39 8.54
CA PHE A 66 6.98 -2.83 7.44
C PHE A 66 6.11 -2.16 6.37
N ASP A 67 4.92 -2.68 6.11
CA ASP A 67 3.95 -2.13 5.15
C ASP A 67 3.51 -0.72 5.57
N MET A 68 3.22 -0.53 6.86
CA MET A 68 2.87 0.78 7.41
C MET A 68 4.00 1.80 7.29
N ILE A 69 5.24 1.39 7.61
CA ILE A 69 6.43 2.23 7.41
C ILE A 69 6.60 2.59 5.93
N ALA A 70 6.48 1.60 5.04
CA ALA A 70 6.63 1.79 3.61
C ALA A 70 5.58 2.75 3.04
N MET A 71 4.33 2.65 3.50
CA MET A 71 3.23 3.52 3.05
C MET A 71 3.49 4.98 3.42
N VAL A 72 3.85 5.25 4.68
CA VAL A 72 4.10 6.64 5.14
C VAL A 72 5.37 7.20 4.53
N LEU A 73 6.46 6.44 4.52
CA LEU A 73 7.69 6.86 3.83
C LEU A 73 7.44 7.07 2.33
N GLY A 74 6.59 6.26 1.70
CA GLY A 74 6.21 6.42 0.30
C GLY A 74 5.51 7.75 0.00
N MET A 75 4.79 8.31 0.96
CA MET A 75 4.16 9.63 0.83
C MET A 75 5.05 10.79 1.27
N MET A 76 5.94 10.56 2.24
CA MET A 76 6.85 11.59 2.77
C MET A 76 8.10 11.78 1.91
N LEU A 77 8.65 10.71 1.34
CA LEU A 77 9.90 10.78 0.57
C LEU A 77 9.79 11.63 -0.71
N PRO A 78 8.72 11.53 -1.53
CA PRO A 78 8.66 12.29 -2.77
C PRO A 78 8.74 13.81 -2.55
N PRO A 79 7.93 14.43 -1.66
CA PRO A 79 8.02 15.87 -1.40
C PRO A 79 9.40 16.33 -0.89
N LEU A 80 10.08 15.53 -0.07
CA LEU A 80 11.41 15.85 0.45
C LEU A 80 12.50 15.89 -0.63
N LEU A 81 12.24 15.31 -1.80
CA LEU A 81 13.17 15.27 -2.93
C LEU A 81 12.87 16.35 -3.99
N LEU A 82 11.92 17.25 -3.74
CA LEU A 82 11.56 18.35 -4.64
C LEU A 82 12.25 19.66 -4.22
N PHE A 83 13.55 19.78 -4.49
CA PHE A 83 14.37 20.92 -4.05
C PHE A 83 15.04 21.73 -5.17
N PHE A 84 14.91 21.34 -6.44
CA PHE A 84 15.43 22.13 -7.56
C PHE A 84 14.44 23.19 -8.03
N ALA A 85 14.96 24.34 -8.48
CA ALA A 85 14.17 25.42 -9.03
C ALA A 85 13.43 25.04 -10.32
N ASP A 86 13.97 24.10 -11.11
CA ASP A 86 13.27 23.51 -12.25
C ASP A 86 12.37 22.36 -11.76
N PRO A 87 11.03 22.49 -11.83
CA PRO A 87 10.12 21.44 -11.39
C PRO A 87 10.33 20.12 -12.12
N ARG A 88 10.65 20.16 -13.42
CA ARG A 88 10.80 18.95 -14.24
C ARG A 88 12.05 18.18 -13.83
N LEU A 89 13.15 18.88 -13.58
CA LEU A 89 14.37 18.29 -13.06
C LEU A 89 14.12 17.67 -11.67
N SER A 90 13.40 18.37 -10.80
CA SER A 90 13.01 17.87 -9.47
C SER A 90 12.26 16.54 -9.54
N TYR A 91 11.19 16.45 -10.36
CA TYR A 91 10.42 15.21 -10.50
C TYR A 91 11.24 14.07 -11.12
N MET A 92 12.11 14.37 -12.09
CA MET A 92 12.96 13.37 -12.72
C MET A 92 14.01 12.81 -11.73
N VAL A 93 14.66 13.67 -10.95
CA VAL A 93 15.65 13.27 -9.93
C VAL A 93 14.97 12.47 -8.81
N MET A 94 13.81 12.94 -8.33
CA MET A 94 12.97 12.22 -7.38
C MET A 94 12.66 10.80 -7.87
N ALA A 95 12.15 10.66 -9.09
CA ALA A 95 11.82 9.36 -9.66
C ALA A 95 13.05 8.46 -9.87
N ALA A 96 14.20 9.04 -10.23
CA ALA A 96 15.45 8.30 -10.35
C ALA A 96 15.94 7.75 -9.00
N ILE A 97 15.88 8.55 -7.94
CA ILE A 97 16.24 8.13 -6.57
C ILE A 97 15.30 7.01 -6.09
N ILE A 98 13.98 7.19 -6.24
CA ILE A 98 13.01 6.17 -5.84
C ILE A 98 13.19 4.89 -6.66
N ALA A 99 13.43 5.00 -7.97
CA ALA A 99 13.71 3.85 -8.82
C ALA A 99 14.99 3.11 -8.40
N LEU A 100 16.05 3.84 -8.01
CA LEU A 100 17.30 3.26 -7.52
C LEU A 100 17.05 2.46 -6.23
N ILE A 101 16.32 3.05 -5.27
CA ILE A 101 15.91 2.38 -4.02
C ILE A 101 15.13 1.10 -4.35
N ALA A 102 14.13 1.19 -5.23
CA ALA A 102 13.32 0.04 -5.65
C ALA A 102 14.15 -1.05 -6.33
N ILE A 103 15.16 -0.70 -7.14
CA ILE A 103 16.06 -1.67 -7.76
C ILE A 103 16.92 -2.38 -6.71
N ILE A 104 17.50 -1.63 -5.76
CA ILE A 104 18.33 -2.21 -4.69
C ILE A 104 17.52 -3.22 -3.88
N PHE A 105 16.35 -2.82 -3.38
CA PHE A 105 15.47 -3.71 -2.62
C PHE A 105 14.90 -4.84 -3.48
N GLY A 106 14.61 -4.60 -4.76
CA GLY A 106 14.17 -5.62 -5.71
C GLY A 106 15.20 -6.71 -5.93
N ILE A 107 16.49 -6.34 -6.08
CA ILE A 107 17.60 -7.30 -6.21
C ILE A 107 17.76 -8.12 -4.93
N MET A 108 17.69 -7.47 -3.75
CA MET A 108 17.74 -8.17 -2.46
C MET A 108 16.59 -9.16 -2.32
N PHE A 109 15.38 -8.75 -2.70
CA PHE A 109 14.18 -9.57 -2.65
C PHE A 109 14.28 -10.77 -3.60
N VAL A 110 14.60 -10.56 -4.87
CA VAL A 110 14.73 -11.67 -5.86
C VAL A 110 15.89 -12.60 -5.51
N GLY A 111 17.01 -12.07 -5.03
CA GLY A 111 18.21 -12.84 -4.74
C GLY A 111 18.02 -13.87 -3.62
N LYS A 112 17.47 -13.46 -2.47
CA LYS A 112 17.36 -14.31 -1.27
C LYS A 112 15.94 -14.44 -0.71
N GLY A 113 15.06 -13.46 -0.92
CA GLY A 113 13.72 -13.43 -0.34
C GLY A 113 12.71 -14.29 -1.11
N ALA A 114 12.68 -14.13 -2.43
CA ALA A 114 11.65 -14.67 -3.31
C ALA A 114 11.98 -16.03 -3.93
N ARG A 115 13.18 -16.58 -3.66
CA ARG A 115 13.53 -17.91 -4.16
C ARG A 115 12.62 -18.96 -3.51
N GLU A 116 12.01 -19.77 -4.38
CA GLU A 116 11.20 -20.91 -4.02
C GLU A 116 12.09 -22.07 -3.54
N ASP A 117 11.66 -22.74 -2.47
CA ASP A 117 12.33 -23.94 -1.99
C ASP A 117 12.06 -25.12 -2.91
N LYS A 118 12.98 -26.10 -2.97
CA LYS A 118 12.81 -27.32 -3.78
C LYS A 118 11.47 -28.00 -3.59
N ILE A 119 10.96 -28.01 -2.34
CA ILE A 119 9.66 -28.61 -2.00
C ILE A 119 8.49 -27.93 -2.76
N ILE A 120 8.54 -26.61 -2.98
CA ILE A 120 7.51 -25.86 -3.72
C ILE A 120 7.57 -26.24 -5.20
N ILE A 121 8.79 -26.24 -5.76
CA ILE A 121 9.06 -26.60 -7.16
C ILE A 121 8.60 -28.04 -7.43
N ASP A 122 9.05 -28.99 -6.62
CA ASP A 122 8.76 -30.41 -6.78
C ASP A 122 7.25 -30.68 -6.70
N ARG A 123 6.52 -29.96 -5.83
CA ARG A 123 5.06 -30.04 -5.75
C ARG A 123 4.37 -29.49 -7.00
N TYR A 124 4.82 -28.35 -7.52
CA TYR A 124 4.22 -27.76 -8.73
C TYR A 124 4.35 -28.70 -9.95
N TYR A 125 5.45 -29.45 -10.02
CA TYR A 125 5.69 -30.44 -11.07
C TYR A 125 5.16 -31.84 -10.74
N SER A 126 4.85 -32.13 -9.47
CA SER A 126 4.11 -33.33 -9.09
C SER A 126 2.71 -33.23 -9.69
N LYS A 127 2.35 -34.16 -10.58
CA LYS A 127 1.06 -34.16 -11.30
C LYS A 127 -0.15 -34.45 -10.40
N GLU A 128 -0.03 -34.26 -9.09
CA GLU A 128 -1.05 -34.58 -8.08
C GLU A 128 -2.26 -33.65 -8.16
N TYR A 129 -2.13 -32.45 -8.75
CA TYR A 129 -3.21 -31.47 -8.83
C TYR A 129 -3.83 -31.42 -10.22
N LYS A 130 -5.16 -31.59 -10.28
CA LYS A 130 -5.94 -31.25 -11.48
C LYS A 130 -5.92 -29.75 -11.69
N ARG A 131 -5.27 -29.29 -12.76
CA ARG A 131 -5.31 -27.88 -13.18
C ARG A 131 -6.76 -27.49 -13.49
N LEU A 132 -7.33 -26.64 -12.65
CA LEU A 132 -8.60 -25.99 -12.94
C LEU A 132 -8.39 -24.90 -14.00
N ASN A 133 -9.34 -24.77 -14.92
CA ASN A 133 -9.38 -23.61 -15.81
C ASN A 133 -9.55 -22.33 -14.95
N VAL A 134 -8.74 -21.31 -15.20
CA VAL A 134 -8.69 -20.05 -14.44
C VAL A 134 -10.08 -19.45 -14.26
N LEU A 135 -10.88 -19.37 -15.33
CA LEU A 135 -12.23 -18.81 -15.27
C LEU A 135 -13.16 -19.63 -14.37
N LYS A 136 -13.03 -20.95 -14.38
CA LYS A 136 -13.82 -21.83 -13.49
C LYS A 136 -13.38 -21.66 -12.03
N GLY A 137 -12.07 -21.55 -11.79
CA GLY A 137 -11.53 -21.27 -10.45
C GLY A 137 -12.01 -19.94 -9.89
N LEU A 138 -11.94 -18.87 -10.69
CA LEU A 138 -12.43 -17.54 -10.33
C LEU A 138 -13.91 -17.57 -9.95
N TRP A 139 -14.75 -18.21 -10.77
CA TRP A 139 -16.18 -18.31 -10.52
C TRP A 139 -16.50 -19.09 -9.24
N LEU A 140 -15.75 -20.15 -8.94
CA LEU A 140 -15.91 -20.92 -7.70
C LEU A 140 -15.57 -20.07 -6.48
N VAL A 141 -14.51 -19.26 -6.54
CA VAL A 141 -14.09 -18.37 -5.45
C VAL A 141 -15.14 -17.27 -5.21
N ILE A 142 -15.61 -16.61 -6.26
CA ILE A 142 -16.62 -15.54 -6.17
C ILE A 142 -17.96 -16.06 -5.61
N LYS A 143 -18.30 -17.32 -5.84
CA LYS A 143 -19.52 -17.92 -5.28
C LYS A 143 -19.45 -18.15 -3.76
N GLN A 144 -18.26 -18.17 -3.16
CA GLN A 144 -18.12 -18.36 -1.72
C GLN A 144 -18.51 -17.08 -0.98
N LYS A 145 -19.69 -17.09 -0.34
CA LYS A 145 -20.21 -15.93 0.42
C LYS A 145 -19.23 -15.42 1.47
N SER A 146 -18.62 -16.32 2.24
CA SER A 146 -17.65 -15.96 3.29
C SER A 146 -16.43 -15.23 2.72
N PHE A 147 -15.93 -15.68 1.56
CA PHE A 147 -14.83 -15.03 0.87
C PHE A 147 -15.24 -13.64 0.35
N MET A 148 -16.40 -13.54 -0.31
CA MET A 148 -16.87 -12.27 -0.85
C MET A 148 -17.13 -11.21 0.21
N ILE A 149 -17.66 -11.58 1.37
CA ILE A 149 -17.85 -10.65 2.50
C ILE A 149 -16.49 -10.12 2.97
N LEU A 150 -15.50 -11.01 3.15
CA LEU A 150 -14.16 -10.62 3.55
C LEU A 150 -13.48 -9.73 2.48
N TYR A 151 -13.63 -10.09 1.21
CA TYR A 151 -13.09 -9.36 0.08
C TYR A 151 -13.66 -7.94 -0.01
N ILE A 152 -14.98 -7.80 0.04
CA ILE A 152 -15.65 -6.49 0.00
C ILE A 152 -15.20 -5.64 1.19
N SER A 153 -15.19 -6.21 2.40
CA SER A 153 -14.73 -5.52 3.60
C SER A 153 -13.28 -5.04 3.47
N TYR A 154 -12.40 -5.87 2.90
CA TYR A 154 -11.01 -5.52 2.67
C TYR A 154 -10.83 -4.43 1.62
N VAL A 155 -11.56 -4.49 0.50
CA VAL A 155 -11.55 -3.46 -0.55
C VAL A 155 -12.05 -2.12 0.00
N LEU A 156 -13.13 -2.11 0.78
CA LEU A 156 -13.65 -0.89 1.41
C LEU A 156 -12.65 -0.32 2.42
N PHE A 157 -12.00 -1.16 3.21
CA PHE A 157 -10.93 -0.74 4.11
C PHE A 157 -9.76 -0.11 3.34
N LEU A 158 -9.24 -0.76 2.29
CA LEU A 158 -8.16 -0.22 1.48
C LEU A 158 -8.54 1.12 0.85
N ALA A 159 -9.77 1.24 0.32
CA ALA A 159 -10.27 2.48 -0.26
C ALA A 159 -10.34 3.60 0.78
N ALA A 160 -10.95 3.33 1.94
CA ALA A 160 -11.08 4.30 3.02
C ALA A 160 -9.70 4.78 3.51
N SER A 161 -8.75 3.86 3.73
CA SER A 161 -7.39 4.20 4.15
C SER A 161 -6.63 5.00 3.09
N SER A 162 -6.73 4.60 1.82
CA SER A 162 -6.07 5.33 0.72
C SER A 162 -6.61 6.76 0.59
N ILE A 163 -7.93 6.93 0.70
CA ILE A 163 -8.57 8.24 0.68
C ILE A 163 -8.12 9.07 1.88
N ALA A 164 -8.17 8.53 3.10
CA ALA A 164 -7.81 9.25 4.32
C ALA A 164 -6.39 9.83 4.23
N ILE A 165 -5.42 9.04 3.78
CA ILE A 165 -4.03 9.48 3.67
C ILE A 165 -3.85 10.47 2.50
N ALA A 166 -4.50 10.23 1.35
CA ALA A 166 -4.44 11.16 0.22
C ALA A 166 -5.07 12.51 0.53
N MET A 167 -6.12 12.54 1.37
CA MET A 167 -6.77 13.78 1.78
C MET A 167 -5.90 14.66 2.68
N VAL A 168 -4.87 14.12 3.35
CA VAL A 168 -4.02 14.91 4.28
C VAL A 168 -3.44 16.15 3.60
N ALA A 169 -2.93 16.01 2.39
CA ALA A 169 -2.39 17.13 1.61
C ALA A 169 -3.46 18.20 1.31
N TYR A 170 -4.69 17.77 1.08
CA TYR A 170 -5.82 18.66 0.84
C TYR A 170 -6.26 19.36 2.14
N LEU A 171 -6.40 18.61 3.24
CA LEU A 171 -6.80 19.11 4.55
C LEU A 171 -5.81 20.15 5.07
N SER A 172 -4.51 19.89 4.97
CA SER A 172 -3.46 20.80 5.43
C SER A 172 -3.44 22.11 4.63
N THR A 173 -3.57 22.01 3.31
CA THR A 173 -3.35 23.15 2.41
C THR A 173 -4.60 24.02 2.25
N PHE A 174 -5.78 23.40 2.12
CA PHE A 174 -6.99 24.11 1.72
C PHE A 174 -7.97 24.34 2.88
N ILE A 175 -8.07 23.40 3.83
CA ILE A 175 -9.02 23.52 4.95
C ILE A 175 -8.37 24.24 6.13
N LEU A 176 -7.27 23.70 6.65
CA LEU A 176 -6.55 24.29 7.79
C LEU A 176 -5.74 25.51 7.38
N GLN A 177 -5.37 25.61 6.09
CA GLN A 177 -4.50 26.66 5.56
C GLN A 177 -3.27 26.84 6.45
N SER A 178 -2.68 25.71 6.88
CA SER A 178 -1.59 25.72 7.83
C SER A 178 -0.46 26.58 7.30
N THR A 179 0.04 27.47 8.17
CA THR A 179 1.19 28.32 7.86
C THR A 179 2.51 27.58 8.01
N ASP A 180 2.50 26.40 8.62
CA ASP A 180 3.66 25.54 8.78
C ASP A 180 3.91 24.72 7.49
N PRO A 181 5.04 24.94 6.79
CA PRO A 181 5.41 24.18 5.60
C PRO A 181 5.49 22.67 5.82
N ASP A 182 5.75 22.23 7.06
CA ASP A 182 5.96 20.83 7.42
C ASP A 182 4.70 20.16 8.00
N ALA A 183 3.57 20.87 8.09
CA ALA A 183 2.34 20.36 8.72
C ALA A 183 1.87 19.02 8.14
N MET A 184 1.92 18.86 6.81
CA MET A 184 1.57 17.60 6.15
C MET A 184 2.46 16.44 6.61
N ILE A 185 3.77 16.68 6.71
CA ILE A 185 4.75 15.68 7.17
C ILE A 185 4.45 15.30 8.62
N ILE A 186 4.14 16.29 9.47
CA ILE A 186 3.81 16.07 10.88
C ILE A 186 2.54 15.21 11.00
N PHE A 187 1.47 15.54 10.27
CA PHE A 187 0.23 14.75 10.30
C PHE A 187 0.44 13.29 9.87
N LEU A 188 1.20 13.06 8.80
CA LEU A 188 1.55 11.71 8.34
C LEU A 188 2.43 10.96 9.36
N ALA A 189 3.32 11.67 10.06
CA ALA A 189 4.13 11.08 11.12
C ALA A 189 3.29 10.65 12.33
N PHE A 190 2.28 11.44 12.73
CA PHE A 190 1.33 11.05 13.78
C PHE A 190 0.53 9.81 13.40
N PHE A 191 0.06 9.74 12.15
CA PHE A 191 -0.59 8.54 11.62
C PHE A 191 0.34 7.31 11.65
N LEU A 192 1.60 7.45 11.24
CA LEU A 192 2.57 6.36 11.33
C LEU A 192 2.75 5.87 12.77
N MET A 193 2.93 6.81 13.71
CA MET A 193 3.13 6.47 15.12
C MET A 193 1.92 5.72 15.68
N GLY A 194 0.71 6.23 15.40
CA GLY A 194 -0.56 5.61 15.78
C GLY A 194 -0.66 4.18 15.29
N ALA A 195 -0.48 3.99 13.98
CA ALA A 195 -0.56 2.70 13.35
C ALA A 195 0.49 1.70 13.87
N LEU A 196 1.75 2.13 14.06
CA LEU A 196 2.82 1.26 14.59
C LEU A 196 2.57 0.83 16.03
N ILE A 197 2.04 1.72 16.88
CA ILE A 197 1.67 1.41 18.27
C ILE A 197 0.43 0.49 18.30
N SER A 198 -0.48 0.65 17.35
CA SER A 198 -1.70 -0.15 17.24
C SER A 198 -1.42 -1.63 16.92
N ILE A 199 -0.42 -1.93 16.07
CA ILE A 199 -0.06 -3.31 15.68
C ILE A 199 0.19 -4.25 16.89
N PRO A 200 1.12 -3.96 17.84
CA PRO A 200 1.35 -4.85 18.98
C PRO A 200 0.14 -4.96 19.91
N VAL A 201 -0.70 -3.91 20.01
CA VAL A 201 -1.94 -3.94 20.79
C VAL A 201 -2.92 -4.94 20.17
N TRP A 202 -3.19 -4.85 18.88
CA TRP A 202 -4.08 -5.77 18.18
C TRP A 202 -3.54 -7.20 18.13
N LEU A 203 -2.24 -7.39 17.97
CA LEU A 203 -1.63 -8.74 18.03
C LEU A 203 -1.78 -9.39 19.42
N LYS A 204 -1.67 -8.61 20.50
CA LYS A 204 -1.94 -9.10 21.87
C LYS A 204 -3.42 -9.45 22.06
N LEU A 205 -4.33 -8.61 21.59
CA LEU A 205 -5.77 -8.87 21.65
C LEU A 205 -6.16 -10.11 20.83
N LEU A 206 -5.59 -10.26 19.63
CA LEU A 206 -5.82 -11.42 18.77
C LEU A 206 -5.41 -12.73 19.44
N LYS A 207 -4.23 -12.74 20.10
CA LYS A 207 -3.78 -13.90 20.87
C LYS A 207 -4.68 -14.20 22.08
N LYS A 208 -5.17 -13.17 22.75
CA LYS A 208 -6.03 -13.31 23.94
C LYS A 208 -7.42 -13.85 23.60
N VAL A 209 -8.02 -13.36 22.52
CA VAL A 209 -9.39 -13.74 22.10
C VAL A 209 -9.37 -15.03 21.26
N ASN A 210 -8.27 -15.30 20.55
CA ASN A 210 -8.07 -16.46 19.67
C ASN A 210 -9.20 -16.69 18.64
N ASP A 211 -9.89 -15.62 18.24
CA ASP A 211 -10.90 -15.61 17.20
C ASP A 211 -10.62 -14.44 16.24
N ASN A 212 -10.07 -14.79 15.08
CA ASN A 212 -9.68 -13.81 14.06
C ASN A 212 -10.90 -13.05 13.51
N LYS A 213 -12.05 -13.71 13.37
CA LYS A 213 -13.25 -13.10 12.82
C LYS A 213 -13.82 -12.07 13.78
N LYS A 214 -13.91 -12.42 15.07
CA LYS A 214 -14.41 -11.51 16.10
C LYS A 214 -13.54 -10.26 16.22
N ILE A 215 -12.22 -10.44 16.25
CA ILE A 215 -11.27 -9.32 16.33
C ILE A 215 -11.34 -8.44 15.08
N TYR A 216 -11.44 -9.05 13.89
CA TYR A 216 -11.60 -8.30 12.64
C TYR A 216 -12.84 -7.40 12.67
N VAL A 217 -14.00 -7.94 13.08
CA VAL A 217 -15.25 -7.15 13.15
C VAL A 217 -15.15 -6.01 14.16
N ILE A 218 -14.59 -6.26 15.35
CA ILE A 218 -14.38 -5.22 16.37
C ILE A 218 -13.46 -4.13 15.81
N GLY A 219 -12.35 -4.53 15.18
CA GLY A 219 -11.40 -3.61 14.54
C GLY A 219 -12.08 -2.74 13.48
N SER A 220 -12.88 -3.34 12.58
CA SER A 220 -13.62 -2.60 11.56
C SER A 220 -14.58 -1.55 12.16
N PHE A 221 -15.33 -1.89 13.22
CA PHE A 221 -16.20 -0.91 13.88
C PHE A 221 -15.42 0.22 14.56
N VAL A 222 -14.30 -0.09 15.20
CA VAL A 222 -13.41 0.92 15.80
C VAL A 222 -12.85 1.84 14.71
N THR A 223 -12.37 1.31 13.60
CA THR A 223 -11.86 2.09 12.46
C THR A 223 -12.94 3.02 11.90
N VAL A 224 -14.18 2.55 11.73
CA VAL A 224 -15.29 3.41 11.28
C VAL A 224 -15.57 4.53 12.28
N ALA A 225 -15.59 4.23 13.58
CA ALA A 225 -15.81 5.23 14.62
C ALA A 225 -14.72 6.31 14.61
N VAL A 226 -13.46 5.91 14.43
CA VAL A 226 -12.33 6.84 14.36
C VAL A 226 -12.34 7.65 13.06
N TYR A 227 -12.66 7.05 11.92
CA TYR A 227 -12.81 7.80 10.66
C TYR A 227 -13.94 8.84 10.72
N MET A 228 -15.01 8.59 11.47
CA MET A 228 -16.03 9.61 11.70
C MET A 228 -15.48 10.81 12.49
N LEU A 229 -14.43 10.66 13.30
CA LEU A 229 -13.82 11.79 14.01
C LEU A 229 -13.11 12.76 13.06
N LEU A 230 -12.65 12.28 11.90
CA LEU A 230 -12.02 13.13 10.87
C LEU A 230 -12.97 14.19 10.30
N THR A 231 -14.29 14.15 10.57
CA THR A 231 -15.20 15.22 10.13
C THR A 231 -15.32 16.37 11.13
N PHE A 232 -14.74 16.26 12.32
CA PHE A 232 -14.96 17.20 13.43
C PHE A 232 -13.71 17.96 13.89
N PHE A 233 -12.56 17.83 13.20
CA PHE A 233 -11.37 18.58 13.57
C PHE A 233 -11.57 20.09 13.33
N GLN A 234 -11.00 20.93 14.19
CA GLN A 234 -11.05 22.40 14.05
C GLN A 234 -9.65 23.01 14.03
N THR A 235 -8.70 22.39 14.71
CA THR A 235 -7.31 22.87 14.82
C THR A 235 -6.31 21.82 14.34
N ASP A 236 -5.07 22.26 14.11
CA ASP A 236 -3.97 21.35 13.74
C ASP A 236 -3.72 20.28 14.81
N ILE A 237 -3.86 20.64 16.09
CA ILE A 237 -3.69 19.71 17.22
C ILE A 237 -4.77 18.63 17.20
N ASP A 238 -6.03 19.02 16.93
CA ASP A 238 -7.14 18.05 16.82
C ASP A 238 -6.87 17.06 15.68
N LEU A 239 -6.42 17.56 14.53
CA LEU A 239 -6.09 16.71 13.40
C LEU A 239 -4.92 15.77 13.72
N MET A 240 -3.87 16.23 14.40
CA MET A 240 -2.76 15.36 14.85
C MET A 240 -3.25 14.22 15.74
N ILE A 241 -4.12 14.51 16.70
CA ILE A 241 -4.68 13.51 17.62
C ILE A 241 -5.54 12.51 16.86
N ILE A 242 -6.40 12.98 15.96
CA ILE A 242 -7.28 12.09 15.18
C ILE A 242 -6.44 11.23 14.24
N MET A 243 -5.45 11.80 13.55
CA MET A 243 -4.54 11.06 12.68
C MET A 243 -3.76 9.97 13.43
N PHE A 244 -3.42 10.19 14.70
CA PHE A 244 -2.80 9.16 15.54
C PHE A 244 -3.76 8.00 15.89
N LEU A 245 -5.07 8.25 15.94
CA LEU A 245 -6.05 7.23 16.27
C LEU A 245 -6.46 6.38 15.07
N VAL A 246 -6.39 6.97 13.87
CA VAL A 246 -6.75 6.38 12.57
C VAL A 246 -5.81 5.23 12.20
#